data_AF-A0A1B9G2P5-F1
#
_entry.id   AF-A0A1B9G2P5-F1
#
_cell.length_a   1.000
_cell.length_b   1.000
_cell.length_c   1.000
_cell.angle_alpha   90.00
_cell.angle_beta   90.00
_cell.angle_gamma   90.00
#
_symmetry.space_group_name_H-M   'P 1'
#
loop_
_entity.id
_entity.type
_entity.pdbx_description
1 polymer ?
#
loop_
_entity_poly.entity_id
_entity_poly.type
_entity_poly.pdbx_seq_one_letter_code
_entity_poly.pdbx_strand_id
1 'polypeptide(L)'
;MPPKREQLSSSPERDLKPFIEKKKKVAGSPSKTKTSWTTTEEIKFRDGINAIVKKHLWNELKNDPELVKRGSNGVAQHWIAMYKKM
;
A
#
# COMPACT_ATOMS: atom_id res chain seq x y z
N MET A 1 17.95 29.31 -51.99
CA MET A 1 16.49 29.25 -52.18
C MET A 1 16.05 27.78 -52.10
N PRO A 2 14.87 27.49 -51.52
CA PRO A 2 14.40 26.16 -51.08
C PRO A 2 13.84 25.35 -52.27
N PRO A 3 13.57 24.01 -52.22
CA PRO A 3 12.46 23.49 -51.40
C PRO A 3 12.58 22.06 -50.84
N LYS A 4 11.87 21.92 -49.72
CA LYS A 4 11.20 20.75 -49.13
C LYS A 4 10.44 19.92 -50.19
N ARG A 5 10.54 18.58 -50.16
CA ARG A 5 9.41 17.70 -50.54
C ARG A 5 9.53 16.30 -49.95
N GLU A 6 8.35 15.70 -49.78
CA GLU A 6 7.96 14.70 -48.80
C GLU A 6 7.94 13.26 -49.36
N GLN A 7 7.73 12.33 -48.42
CA GLN A 7 6.93 11.10 -48.51
C GLN A 7 7.48 9.79 -49.15
N LEU A 8 7.39 8.77 -48.27
CA LEU A 8 6.81 7.43 -48.44
C LEU A 8 7.58 6.33 -49.20
N SER A 9 8.02 5.37 -48.36
CA SER A 9 7.82 3.92 -48.49
C SER A 9 8.14 3.26 -49.83
N SER A 10 9.27 2.56 -49.86
CA SER A 10 9.40 1.33 -50.63
C SER A 10 9.95 0.23 -49.71
N SER A 11 9.13 -0.80 -49.52
CA SER A 11 9.49 -2.17 -49.08
C SER A 11 10.55 -2.77 -50.04
N PRO A 12 11.17 -3.96 -49.81
CA PRO A 12 11.08 -4.92 -48.71
C PRO A 12 12.49 -5.40 -48.22
N GLU A 13 12.51 -6.48 -47.42
CA GLU A 13 13.59 -7.48 -47.28
C GLU A 13 14.21 -7.64 -45.89
N ARG A 14 13.87 -8.81 -45.32
CA ARG A 14 14.76 -9.72 -44.59
C ARG A 14 15.69 -9.08 -43.56
N ASP A 15 15.22 -9.02 -42.32
CA ASP A 15 16.15 -9.10 -41.21
C ASP A 15 15.76 -10.19 -40.21
N LEU A 16 16.78 -10.95 -39.88
CA LEU A 16 16.74 -12.29 -39.33
C LEU A 16 16.28 -12.26 -37.87
N LYS A 17 15.35 -13.14 -37.50
CA LYS A 17 15.05 -13.45 -36.10
C LYS A 17 16.34 -13.91 -35.42
N PRO A 18 16.83 -13.28 -34.33
CA PRO A 18 17.72 -13.97 -33.45
C PRO A 18 16.89 -14.97 -32.65
N PHE A 19 17.17 -16.25 -32.85
CA PHE A 19 16.70 -17.35 -32.03
C PHE A 19 17.20 -17.13 -30.58
N ILE A 20 16.38 -16.48 -29.75
CA ILE A 20 16.68 -16.36 -28.32
C ILE A 20 16.33 -17.70 -27.69
N GLU A 21 17.35 -18.53 -27.52
CA GLU A 21 17.30 -19.73 -26.71
C GLU A 21 16.69 -19.40 -25.34
N LYS A 22 15.63 -20.14 -24.98
CA LYS A 22 14.97 -20.04 -23.68
C LYS A 22 15.97 -20.43 -22.59
N LYS A 23 16.72 -19.46 -22.07
CA LYS A 23 17.51 -19.63 -20.85
C LYS A 23 16.55 -19.98 -19.71
N LYS A 24 16.61 -21.25 -19.30
CA LYS A 24 15.97 -21.80 -18.10
C LYS A 24 16.37 -20.89 -16.93
N LYS A 25 15.42 -20.10 -16.41
CA LYS A 25 15.67 -19.28 -15.23
C LYS A 25 15.95 -20.23 -14.07
N VAL A 26 17.20 -20.22 -13.61
CA VAL A 26 17.64 -20.89 -12.38
C VAL A 26 16.77 -20.35 -11.25
N ALA A 27 16.17 -21.26 -10.49
CA ALA A 27 15.31 -20.95 -9.36
C ALA A 27 16.07 -20.10 -8.34
N GLY A 28 15.84 -18.79 -8.38
CA GLY A 28 16.24 -17.89 -7.30
C GLY A 28 15.55 -18.33 -6.03
N SER A 29 16.30 -18.36 -4.93
CA SER A 29 15.84 -18.54 -3.54
C SER A 29 14.39 -18.05 -3.37
N PRO A 30 13.50 -18.80 -2.69
CA PRO A 30 12.13 -18.35 -2.49
C PRO A 30 12.18 -16.99 -1.80
N SER A 31 11.90 -15.94 -2.57
CA SER A 31 11.57 -14.62 -2.05
C SER A 31 10.49 -14.88 -1.01
N LYS A 32 10.75 -14.54 0.26
CA LYS A 32 9.78 -14.68 1.35
C LYS A 32 8.44 -14.14 0.85
N THR A 33 7.54 -15.05 0.48
CA THR A 33 6.21 -14.69 0.01
C THR A 33 5.62 -13.92 1.16
N LYS A 34 5.22 -12.66 0.93
CA LYS A 34 4.61 -11.84 1.98
C LYS A 34 3.45 -12.64 2.54
N THR A 35 3.58 -13.13 3.77
CA THR A 35 2.54 -13.92 4.41
C THR A 35 1.32 -13.03 4.53
N SER A 36 0.21 -13.46 3.94
CA SER A 36 -1.07 -12.78 4.13
C SER A 36 -1.43 -12.82 5.62
N TRP A 37 -1.94 -11.72 6.14
CA TRP A 37 -2.42 -11.66 7.52
C TRP A 37 -3.53 -12.70 7.71
N THR A 38 -3.39 -13.53 8.74
CA THR A 38 -4.46 -14.45 9.13
C THR A 38 -5.52 -13.69 9.93
N THR A 39 -6.79 -14.14 9.87
CA THR A 39 -7.88 -13.52 10.63
C THR A 39 -7.59 -13.46 12.12
N THR A 40 -6.92 -14.47 12.67
CA THR A 40 -6.52 -14.51 14.08
C THR A 40 -5.48 -13.43 14.42
N GLU A 41 -4.53 -13.18 13.52
CA GLU A 41 -3.55 -12.11 13.69
C GLU A 41 -4.20 -10.73 13.58
N GLU A 42 -5.14 -10.56 12.65
CA GLU A 42 -5.90 -9.31 12.54
C GLU A 42 -6.70 -9.00 13.81
N ILE A 43 -7.36 -10.01 14.41
CA ILE A 43 -8.09 -9.84 15.66
C ILE A 43 -7.14 -9.40 16.78
N LYS A 44 -6.00 -10.09 16.94
CA LYS A 44 -4.99 -9.73 17.95
C LYS A 44 -4.40 -8.35 17.71
N PHE A 45 -4.18 -7.99 16.45
CA PHE A 45 -3.66 -6.68 16.06
C PHE A 45 -4.65 -5.57 16.39
N ARG A 46 -5.93 -5.74 16.02
CA ARG A 46 -7.00 -4.79 16.36
C ARG A 46 -7.16 -4.63 17.88
N ASP A 47 -7.11 -5.72 18.63
CA ASP A 47 -7.25 -5.68 20.08
C ASP A 47 -6.04 -5.01 20.76
N GLY A 48 -4.83 -5.26 20.26
CA GLY A 48 -3.62 -4.57 20.70
C GLY A 48 -3.69 -3.05 20.49
N ILE A 49 -4.16 -2.60 19.31
CA ILE A 49 -4.39 -1.18 19.03
C ILE A 49 -5.43 -0.62 20.00
N ASN A 50 -6.55 -1.31 20.20
CA ASN A 50 -7.62 -0.86 21.09
C ASN A 50 -7.12 -0.66 22.53
N ALA A 51 -6.28 -1.57 23.03
CA ALA A 51 -5.68 -1.48 24.37
C ALA A 51 -4.74 -0.27 24.50
N ILE A 52 -3.91 0.00 23.48
CA ILE A 52 -3.01 1.16 23.46
C ILE A 52 -3.81 2.46 23.43
N VAL A 53 -4.81 2.54 22.55
CA VAL A 53 -5.64 3.72 22.40
C VAL A 53 -6.37 4.05 23.70
N LYS A 54 -6.98 3.07 24.36
CA LYS A 54 -7.65 3.29 25.66
C LYS A 54 -6.71 3.81 26.75
N LYS A 55 -5.43 3.44 26.74
CA LYS A 55 -4.45 3.84 27.76
C LYS A 55 -3.74 5.17 27.44
N HIS A 56 -3.38 5.39 26.18
CA HIS A 56 -2.46 6.47 25.80
C HIS A 56 -3.12 7.60 24.99
N LEU A 57 -4.26 7.36 24.33
CA LEU A 57 -4.86 8.35 23.44
C LEU A 57 -5.20 9.67 24.14
N TRP A 58 -5.74 9.59 25.36
CA TRP A 58 -6.06 10.80 26.12
C TRP A 58 -4.81 11.58 26.54
N ASN A 59 -3.70 10.89 26.83
CA ASN A 59 -2.47 11.56 27.24
C ASN A 59 -1.85 12.40 26.13
N GLU A 60 -2.03 11.99 24.89
CA GLU A 60 -1.57 12.75 23.72
C GLU A 60 -2.55 13.90 23.39
N LEU A 61 -3.86 13.64 23.46
CA LEU A 61 -4.90 14.58 23.01
C LEU A 61 -5.32 15.62 24.05
N LYS A 62 -4.89 15.49 25.30
CA LYS A 62 -5.17 16.46 26.36
C LYS A 62 -4.52 17.83 26.15
N ASN A 63 -3.56 17.94 25.21
CA ASN A 63 -2.93 19.21 24.87
C ASN A 63 -3.68 19.94 23.75
N ASP A 64 -4.61 19.27 23.08
CA ASP A 64 -5.38 19.86 21.99
C ASP A 64 -6.61 20.61 22.52
N PRO A 65 -6.72 21.94 22.31
CA PRO A 65 -7.80 22.74 22.89
C PRO A 65 -9.20 22.34 22.39
N GLU A 66 -9.31 21.71 21.22
CA GLU A 66 -10.59 21.21 20.71
C GLU A 66 -11.01 19.88 21.37
N LEU A 67 -10.07 18.98 21.59
CA LEU A 67 -10.33 17.67 22.19
C LEU A 67 -10.48 17.74 23.71
N VAL A 68 -9.83 18.70 24.36
CA VAL A 68 -10.02 18.99 25.79
C VAL A 68 -11.47 19.35 26.10
N LYS A 69 -12.16 20.09 25.21
CA LYS A 69 -13.59 20.44 25.37
C LYS A 69 -14.49 19.21 25.40
N ARG A 70 -14.11 18.14 24.70
CA ARG A 70 -14.82 16.84 24.69
C ARG A 70 -14.51 16.02 25.94
N GLY A 71 -13.33 16.22 26.52
CA GLY A 71 -12.83 15.47 27.67
C GLY A 71 -12.43 14.02 27.32
N SER A 72 -11.76 13.37 28.27
CA SER A 72 -11.27 11.99 28.12
C SER A 72 -12.36 11.01 27.68
N ASN A 73 -13.55 11.13 28.28
CA ASN A 73 -14.67 10.24 27.99
C ASN A 73 -15.21 10.43 26.57
N GLY A 74 -15.32 11.68 26.10
CA GLY A 74 -15.79 11.97 24.74
C GLY A 74 -14.84 11.42 23.66
N VAL A 75 -13.54 11.53 23.91
CA VAL A 75 -12.49 10.99 23.03
C VAL A 75 -12.53 9.45 23.01
N ALA A 76 -12.66 8.81 24.17
CA ALA A 76 -12.76 7.35 24.26
C ALA A 76 -14.03 6.81 23.57
N GLN A 77 -15.18 7.45 23.77
CA GLN A 77 -16.44 7.09 23.12
C GLN A 77 -16.37 7.28 21.60
N HIS A 78 -15.71 8.34 21.14
CA HIS A 78 -15.51 8.56 19.71
C HIS A 78 -14.66 7.46 19.06
N TRP A 79 -13.58 7.03 19.75
CA TRP A 79 -12.79 5.87 19.30
C TRP A 79 -13.63 4.58 19.26
N ILE A 80 -14.41 4.29 20.31
CA ILE A 80 -15.27 3.09 20.35
C ILE A 80 -16.28 3.10 19.20
N ALA A 81 -16.86 4.26 18.88
CA ALA A 81 -17.77 4.41 17.76
C ALA A 81 -17.08 4.16 16.40
N MET A 82 -15.83 4.62 16.23
CA MET A 82 -15.04 4.29 15.04
C MET A 82 -14.70 2.81 14.97
N TYR A 83 -14.26 2.22 16.09
CA TYR A 83 -13.87 0.82 16.15
C TYR A 83 -15.04 -0.12 15.84
N LYS A 84 -16.26 0.22 16.29
CA LYS A 84 -17.48 -0.55 15.98
C LYS A 84 -17.89 -0.48 14.50
N LYS A 85 -17.43 0.53 13.76
CA LYS A 85 -17.75 0.71 12.34
C LYS A 85 -16.78 -0.03 11.40
N MET A 86 -15.62 -0.46 11.91
CA MET A 86 -14.61 -1.28 11.21
C MET A 86 -14.88 -2.78 11.31
#